data_AF-A0A932DYX0-F1
#
_entry.id   AF-A0A932DYX0-F1
#
_cell.length_a   1.000
_cell.length_b   1.000
_cell.length_c   1.000
_cell.angle_alpha   90.00
_cell.angle_beta   90.00
_cell.angle_gamma   90.00
#
_symmetry.space_group_name_H-M   'P 1'
#
loop_
_entity.id
_entity.type
_entity.pdbx_description
1 polymer ?
#
loop_
_entity_poly.entity_id
_entity_poly.type
_entity_poly.pdbx_seq_one_letter_code
_entity_poly.pdbx_strand_id
1 'polypeptide(L)'
;MDYHAKVVQRIKDPEKWPAFDRPDFLDKLNKLADKAVSKKSIEGYLAALLIYQQLAEEMIKLLLKDHEFFIQISVFPAEIKFADKSKVMFGRVIEDLKNTITLDESKYEIIEIANKLNSIRIEMVHGLTKIPDLRQVRARVNKAKKLFDNLFEKFDQEHDMFRLAFKDFRKDRDWDEELHEER
;
A
#
# COMPACT_ATOMS: atom_id res chain seq x y z
N MET A 1 18.53 16.65 -12.67
CA MET A 1 19.01 15.25 -12.63
C MET A 1 18.16 14.49 -13.63
N ASP A 2 18.82 13.91 -14.62
CA ASP A 2 18.26 13.18 -15.75
C ASP A 2 17.37 12.00 -15.31
N TYR A 3 16.28 11.70 -16.02
CA TYR A 3 15.32 10.63 -15.65
C TYR A 3 16.04 9.29 -15.54
N HIS A 4 16.88 8.98 -16.53
CA HIS A 4 17.59 7.72 -16.64
C HIS A 4 18.59 7.52 -15.52
N ALA A 5 19.39 8.54 -15.22
CA ALA A 5 20.32 8.52 -14.10
C ALA A 5 19.61 8.25 -12.75
N LYS A 6 18.38 8.76 -12.56
CA LYS A 6 17.60 8.48 -11.34
C LYS A 6 17.12 7.03 -11.28
N VAL A 7 16.63 6.46 -12.39
CA VAL A 7 16.17 5.07 -12.44
C VAL A 7 17.34 4.12 -12.16
N VAL A 8 18.48 4.34 -12.83
CA VAL A 8 19.72 3.56 -12.64
C VAL A 8 20.22 3.67 -11.19
N GLN A 9 20.28 4.88 -10.63
CA GLN A 9 20.68 5.06 -9.24
C GLN A 9 19.75 4.33 -8.27
N ARG A 10 18.44 4.32 -8.56
CA ARG A 10 17.43 3.70 -7.71
C ARG A 10 17.48 2.18 -7.76
N ILE A 11 17.60 1.57 -8.94
CA ILE A 11 17.63 0.09 -9.06
C ILE A 11 18.92 -0.50 -8.46
N LYS A 12 20.04 0.22 -8.53
CA LYS A 12 21.32 -0.21 -7.94
C LYS A 12 21.38 -0.18 -6.42
N ASP A 13 20.53 0.62 -5.78
CA ASP A 13 20.55 0.90 -4.35
C ASP A 13 19.26 0.39 -3.70
N PRO A 14 19.27 -0.79 -3.04
CA PRO A 14 18.08 -1.36 -2.41
C PRO A 14 17.41 -0.46 -1.38
N GLU A 15 18.16 0.45 -0.75
CA GLU A 15 17.62 1.42 0.22
C GLU A 15 16.74 2.50 -0.46
N LYS A 16 16.80 2.60 -1.79
CA LYS A 16 15.97 3.51 -2.60
C LYS A 16 14.80 2.83 -3.27
N TRP A 17 14.65 1.51 -3.10
CA TRP A 17 13.45 0.81 -3.55
C TRP A 17 12.24 1.32 -2.78
N PRO A 18 11.02 1.19 -3.34
CA PRO A 18 9.82 1.54 -2.59
C PRO A 18 9.82 0.87 -1.22
N ALA A 19 9.65 1.67 -0.17
CA ALA A 19 9.56 1.23 1.21
C ALA A 19 8.66 2.19 1.98
N PHE A 20 8.23 1.79 3.18
CA PHE A 20 7.56 2.70 4.10
C PHE A 20 8.53 3.76 4.61
N ASP A 21 8.07 5.01 4.71
CA ASP A 21 8.90 6.10 5.24
C ASP A 21 9.19 5.93 6.74
N ARG A 22 8.28 5.30 7.50
CA ARG A 22 8.35 5.16 8.96
C ARG A 22 7.82 3.79 9.45
N PRO A 23 8.45 2.66 9.08
CA PRO A 23 7.95 1.31 9.38
C PRO A 23 7.74 1.07 10.88
N ASP A 24 8.68 1.52 11.72
CA ASP A 24 8.59 1.39 13.19
C ASP A 24 7.34 2.08 13.77
N PHE A 25 6.94 3.21 13.17
CA PHE A 25 5.76 3.93 13.61
C PHE A 25 4.48 3.22 13.18
N LEU A 26 4.46 2.63 11.99
CA LEU A 26 3.32 1.83 11.51
C LEU A 26 3.11 0.58 12.37
N ASP A 27 4.17 -0.10 12.78
CA ASP A 27 4.08 -1.24 13.72
C ASP A 27 3.53 -0.80 15.10
N LYS A 28 4.01 0.34 15.62
CA LYS A 28 3.46 0.93 16.86
C LYS A 28 1.98 1.25 16.73
N LEU A 29 1.53 1.78 15.58
CA LEU A 29 0.12 2.06 15.30
C LEU A 29 -0.70 0.76 15.27
N ASN A 30 -0.21 -0.29 14.61
CA ASN A 30 -0.90 -1.58 14.57
C ASN A 30 -1.12 -2.14 15.98
N LYS A 31 -0.07 -2.17 16.80
CA LYS A 31 -0.14 -2.57 18.22
C LYS A 31 -1.09 -1.68 19.04
N LEU A 32 -1.15 -0.38 18.73
CA LEU A 32 -2.08 0.55 19.37
C LEU A 32 -3.54 0.25 19.01
N ALA A 33 -3.83 -0.09 17.76
CA ALA A 33 -5.17 -0.47 17.32
C ALA A 33 -5.67 -1.71 18.07
N ASP A 34 -4.84 -2.75 18.17
CA ASP A 34 -5.19 -3.97 18.90
C ASP A 34 -5.45 -3.72 20.39
N LYS A 35 -4.59 -2.89 21.02
CA LYS A 35 -4.81 -2.42 22.39
C LYS A 35 -6.12 -1.63 22.51
N ALA A 36 -6.46 -0.79 21.55
CA ALA A 36 -7.70 -0.02 21.56
C ALA A 36 -8.93 -0.93 21.46
N VAL A 37 -8.91 -1.97 20.61
CA VAL A 37 -9.97 -2.99 20.54
C VAL A 37 -10.15 -3.71 21.90
N SER A 38 -9.03 -4.01 22.59
CA SER A 38 -9.07 -4.73 23.87
C SER A 38 -9.78 -3.97 25.00
N LYS A 39 -9.86 -2.62 24.91
CA LYS A 39 -10.57 -1.78 25.89
C LYS A 39 -12.08 -1.94 25.86
N LYS A 40 -12.64 -2.55 24.80
CA LYS A 40 -14.07 -2.83 24.63
C LYS A 40 -14.99 -1.60 24.75
N SER A 41 -14.49 -0.41 24.43
CA SER A 41 -15.27 0.83 24.42
C SER A 41 -15.52 1.33 22.99
N ILE A 42 -16.50 2.23 22.81
CA ILE A 42 -16.80 2.84 21.49
C ILE A 42 -15.57 3.56 20.95
N GLU A 43 -14.93 4.36 21.79
CA GLU A 43 -13.73 5.14 21.45
C GLU A 43 -12.59 4.22 21.05
N GLY A 44 -12.39 3.12 21.77
CA GLY A 44 -11.38 2.11 21.45
C GLY A 44 -11.63 1.45 20.10
N TYR A 45 -12.88 1.08 19.81
CA TYR A 45 -13.26 0.48 18.53
C TYR A 45 -13.10 1.46 17.36
N LEU A 46 -13.54 2.71 17.51
CA LEU A 46 -13.40 3.73 16.47
C LEU A 46 -11.94 4.09 16.23
N ALA A 47 -11.15 4.24 17.28
CA ALA A 47 -9.71 4.49 17.16
C ALA A 47 -9.02 3.35 16.39
N ALA A 48 -9.30 2.09 16.74
CA ALA A 48 -8.74 0.94 16.04
C ALA A 48 -9.14 0.92 14.55
N LEU A 49 -10.43 1.12 14.25
CA LEU A 49 -10.93 1.16 12.87
C LEU A 49 -10.23 2.23 12.02
N LEU A 50 -10.04 3.43 12.59
CA LEU A 50 -9.34 4.51 11.90
C LEU A 50 -7.87 4.18 11.65
N ILE A 51 -7.20 3.54 12.63
CA ILE A 51 -5.80 3.11 12.46
C ILE A 51 -5.70 2.03 11.39
N TYR A 52 -6.56 1.00 11.40
CA TYR A 52 -6.55 -0.03 10.35
C TYR A 52 -6.74 0.57 8.95
N GLN A 53 -7.63 1.54 8.81
CA GLN A 53 -7.82 2.24 7.53
C GLN A 53 -6.58 3.04 7.11
N GLN A 54 -5.91 3.73 8.03
CA GLN A 54 -4.69 4.48 7.74
C GLN A 54 -3.55 3.56 7.31
N LEU A 55 -3.36 2.44 8.02
CA LEU A 55 -2.35 1.45 7.66
C LEU A 55 -2.63 0.83 6.29
N ALA A 56 -3.89 0.49 6.01
CA ALA A 56 -4.32 0.01 4.69
C ALA A 56 -4.02 1.03 3.59
N GLU A 57 -4.29 2.31 3.82
CA GLU A 57 -3.97 3.37 2.86
C GLU A 57 -2.47 3.45 2.56
N GLU A 58 -1.62 3.37 3.57
CA GLU A 58 -0.16 3.40 3.38
C GLU A 58 0.35 2.16 2.62
N MET A 59 -0.22 0.98 2.86
CA MET A 59 0.08 -0.25 2.11
C MET A 59 -0.28 -0.10 0.62
N ILE A 60 -1.49 0.39 0.32
CA ILE A 60 -1.94 0.59 -1.06
C ILE A 60 -1.08 1.63 -1.79
N LYS A 61 -0.66 2.71 -1.11
CA LYS A 61 0.25 3.70 -1.68
C LYS A 61 1.62 3.11 -1.98
N LEU A 62 2.15 2.27 -1.08
CA LEU A 62 3.44 1.62 -1.28
C LEU A 62 3.36 0.64 -2.45
N LEU A 63 2.32 -0.18 -2.51
CA LEU A 63 2.11 -1.12 -3.61
C LEU A 63 2.00 -0.39 -4.96
N LEU A 64 1.33 0.76 -5.01
CA LEU A 64 1.31 1.58 -6.22
C LEU A 64 2.71 2.06 -6.62
N LYS A 65 3.54 2.48 -5.67
CA LYS A 65 4.95 2.86 -5.93
C LYS A 65 5.76 1.65 -6.43
N ASP A 66 5.46 0.44 -5.96
CA ASP A 66 6.08 -0.80 -6.46
C ASP A 66 5.75 -1.03 -7.94
N HIS A 67 4.46 -1.00 -8.30
CA HIS A 67 4.04 -1.13 -9.70
C HIS A 67 4.66 -0.07 -10.60
N GLU A 68 4.65 1.19 -10.18
CA GLU A 68 5.23 2.29 -10.95
C GLU A 68 6.72 2.07 -11.17
N PHE A 69 7.46 1.68 -10.13
CA PHE A 69 8.90 1.43 -10.26
C PHE A 69 9.19 0.20 -11.11
N PHE A 70 8.41 -0.88 -10.96
CA PHE A 70 8.51 -2.07 -11.81
C PHE A 70 8.31 -1.74 -13.29
N ILE A 71 7.30 -0.92 -13.62
CA ILE A 71 7.08 -0.47 -14.99
C ILE A 71 8.28 0.32 -15.50
N GLN A 72 8.82 1.26 -14.71
CA GLN A 72 9.98 2.07 -15.10
C GLN A 72 11.19 1.22 -15.47
N ILE A 73 11.54 0.22 -14.65
CA ILE A 73 12.69 -0.65 -14.93
C ILE A 73 12.41 -1.65 -16.06
N SER A 74 11.15 -2.05 -16.26
CA SER A 74 10.78 -3.01 -17.30
C SER A 74 10.87 -2.42 -18.70
N VAL A 75 10.46 -1.15 -18.87
CA VAL A 75 10.50 -0.46 -20.17
C VAL A 75 11.78 0.35 -20.37
N PHE A 76 12.67 0.36 -19.39
CA PHE A 76 13.95 1.06 -19.51
C PHE A 76 14.68 0.57 -20.79
N PRO A 77 15.13 1.50 -21.65
CA PRO A 77 15.40 2.88 -21.29
C PRO A 77 14.31 3.91 -21.68
N ALA A 78 13.15 3.47 -22.17
CA ALA A 78 12.04 4.39 -22.46
C ALA A 78 11.57 5.18 -21.22
N GLU A 79 11.29 6.48 -21.40
CA GLU A 79 10.76 7.30 -20.32
C GLU A 79 9.26 7.07 -20.09
N ILE A 80 8.89 6.76 -18.85
CA ILE A 80 7.50 6.83 -18.37
C ILE A 80 7.42 7.74 -17.15
N LYS A 81 6.49 8.70 -17.21
CA LYS A 81 6.23 9.65 -16.12
C LYS A 81 4.88 9.32 -15.49
N PHE A 82 4.91 9.03 -14.20
CA PHE A 82 3.72 8.96 -13.36
C PHE A 82 3.47 10.32 -12.72
N ALA A 83 2.19 10.67 -12.55
CA ALA A 83 1.84 11.91 -11.85
C ALA A 83 2.31 11.85 -10.39
N ASP A 84 2.68 12.99 -9.80
CA ASP A 84 2.95 13.05 -8.35
C ASP A 84 1.65 12.81 -7.56
N LYS A 85 1.69 11.83 -6.65
CA LYS A 85 0.55 11.38 -5.86
C LYS A 85 0.63 11.77 -4.38
N SER A 86 1.57 12.63 -4.01
CA SER A 86 1.79 13.10 -2.63
C SER A 86 0.55 13.68 -1.93
N LYS A 87 -0.46 14.12 -2.68
CA LYS A 87 -1.74 14.69 -2.17
C LYS A 87 -2.99 13.91 -2.59
N VAL A 88 -2.84 12.68 -3.07
CA VAL A 88 -3.94 11.91 -3.64
C VAL A 88 -4.73 11.19 -2.54
N MET A 89 -6.06 11.31 -2.58
CA MET A 89 -6.96 10.63 -1.66
C MET A 89 -7.02 9.13 -1.94
N PHE A 90 -7.27 8.32 -0.90
CA PHE A 90 -7.37 6.85 -0.96
C PHE A 90 -8.13 6.32 -2.19
N GLY A 91 -9.31 6.87 -2.51
CA GLY A 91 -10.10 6.41 -3.66
C GLY A 91 -9.36 6.53 -5.00
N ARG A 92 -8.63 7.62 -5.20
CA ARG A 92 -7.84 7.81 -6.43
C ARG A 92 -6.56 6.97 -6.44
N VAL A 93 -5.96 6.68 -5.27
CA VAL A 93 -4.86 5.70 -5.18
C VAL A 93 -5.34 4.31 -5.61
N ILE A 94 -6.55 3.90 -5.21
CA ILE A 94 -7.17 2.64 -5.62
C ILE A 94 -7.43 2.61 -7.13
N GLU A 95 -7.96 3.69 -7.70
CA GLU A 95 -8.18 3.80 -9.15
C GLU A 95 -6.88 3.71 -9.94
N ASP A 96 -5.85 4.42 -9.49
CA ASP A 96 -4.53 4.38 -10.12
C ASP A 96 -3.94 2.96 -10.04
N LEU A 97 -4.02 2.32 -8.87
CA LEU A 97 -3.57 0.93 -8.70
C LEU A 97 -4.33 -0.02 -9.62
N LYS A 98 -5.66 0.12 -9.75
CA LYS A 98 -6.47 -0.68 -10.67
C LYS A 98 -5.99 -0.57 -12.12
N ASN A 99 -5.55 0.62 -12.53
CA ASN A 99 -5.09 0.91 -13.89
C ASN A 99 -3.62 0.57 -14.14
N THR A 100 -2.86 0.15 -13.13
CA THR A 100 -1.50 -0.39 -13.34
C THR A 100 -1.54 -1.72 -14.08
N ILE A 101 -0.46 -2.06 -14.76
CA ILE A 101 -0.27 -3.38 -15.35
C ILE A 101 0.11 -4.35 -14.20
N THR A 102 -0.54 -5.52 -14.15
CA THR A 102 -0.26 -6.57 -13.16
C THR A 102 -0.08 -7.91 -13.87
N LEU A 103 0.76 -8.76 -13.30
CA LEU A 103 1.06 -10.10 -13.81
C LEU A 103 0.17 -11.20 -13.18
N ASP A 104 -0.53 -10.90 -12.08
CA ASP A 104 -1.46 -11.78 -11.37
C ASP A 104 -2.83 -11.13 -11.04
N GLU A 105 -3.72 -11.91 -10.39
CA GLU A 105 -5.02 -11.45 -9.92
C GLU A 105 -4.98 -10.90 -8.47
N SER A 106 -3.84 -11.00 -7.77
CA SER A 106 -3.69 -10.70 -6.33
C SER A 106 -4.05 -9.24 -6.04
N LYS A 107 -3.68 -8.34 -6.95
CA LYS A 107 -4.01 -6.91 -6.89
C LYS A 107 -5.51 -6.66 -6.77
N TYR A 108 -6.35 -7.38 -7.51
CA TYR A 108 -7.79 -7.16 -7.48
C TYR A 108 -8.39 -7.56 -6.14
N GLU A 109 -7.87 -8.62 -5.52
CA GLU A 109 -8.27 -9.04 -4.17
C GLU A 109 -7.87 -7.99 -3.12
N ILE A 110 -6.64 -7.46 -3.20
CA ILE A 110 -6.14 -6.37 -2.34
C ILE A 110 -7.07 -5.15 -2.45
N ILE A 111 -7.40 -4.74 -3.68
CA ILE A 111 -8.31 -3.61 -3.94
C ILE A 111 -9.71 -3.88 -3.36
N GLU A 112 -10.25 -5.08 -3.53
CA GLU A 112 -11.57 -5.44 -3.01
C GLU A 112 -11.61 -5.38 -1.48
N ILE A 113 -10.58 -5.92 -0.81
CA ILE A 113 -10.47 -5.89 0.65
C ILE A 113 -10.35 -4.45 1.15
N ALA A 114 -9.51 -3.64 0.50
CA ALA A 114 -9.30 -2.24 0.84
C ALA A 114 -10.59 -1.41 0.69
N ASN A 115 -11.38 -1.66 -0.36
CA ASN A 115 -12.70 -1.05 -0.56
C ASN A 115 -13.70 -1.49 0.52
N LYS A 116 -13.77 -2.79 0.85
CA LYS A 116 -14.62 -3.32 1.93
C LYS A 116 -14.28 -2.68 3.29
N LEU A 117 -12.99 -2.51 3.59
CA LEU A 117 -12.54 -1.85 4.81
C LEU A 117 -12.99 -0.38 4.86
N ASN A 118 -12.81 0.35 3.75
CA ASN A 118 -13.24 1.74 3.64
C ASN A 118 -14.77 1.89 3.77
N SER A 119 -15.55 0.98 3.19
CA SER A 119 -17.01 0.96 3.37
C SER A 119 -17.41 0.83 4.84
N ILE A 120 -16.78 -0.09 5.60
CA ILE A 120 -17.02 -0.22 7.04
C ILE A 120 -16.64 1.07 7.77
N ARG A 121 -15.50 1.70 7.43
CA ARG A 121 -15.10 2.98 8.00
C ARG A 121 -16.13 4.07 7.75
N ILE A 122 -16.64 4.20 6.53
CA ILE A 122 -17.66 5.19 6.18
C ILE A 122 -18.95 4.95 6.97
N GLU A 123 -19.45 3.71 6.98
CA GLU A 123 -20.65 3.34 7.73
C GLU A 123 -20.51 3.61 9.23
N MET A 124 -19.34 3.32 9.80
CA MET A 124 -19.07 3.49 11.22
C MET A 124 -18.88 4.96 11.61
N VAL A 125 -18.17 5.75 10.80
CA VAL A 125 -17.87 7.16 11.10
C VAL A 125 -19.10 8.05 10.85
N HIS A 126 -19.86 7.79 9.78
CA HIS A 126 -21.01 8.62 9.40
C HIS A 126 -22.36 8.05 9.84
N GLY A 127 -22.41 6.79 10.26
CA GLY A 127 -23.64 6.08 10.66
C GLY A 127 -23.67 5.65 12.13
N LEU A 128 -22.73 6.07 12.97
CA LEU A 128 -22.62 5.64 14.36
C LEU A 128 -23.92 5.84 15.16
N THR A 129 -24.59 6.97 14.97
CA THR A 129 -25.85 7.32 15.64
C THR A 129 -27.01 6.39 15.29
N LYS A 130 -26.89 5.62 14.21
CA LYS A 130 -27.89 4.65 13.76
C LYS A 130 -27.62 3.23 14.30
N ILE A 131 -26.51 3.03 15.00
CA ILE A 131 -26.15 1.72 15.56
C ILE A 131 -26.75 1.62 16.97
N PRO A 132 -27.68 0.68 17.20
CA PRO A 132 -28.47 0.67 18.43
C PRO A 132 -27.70 0.12 19.64
N ASP A 133 -26.60 -0.61 19.43
CA ASP A 133 -25.84 -1.22 20.52
C ASP A 133 -24.33 -1.36 20.25
N LEU A 134 -23.56 -1.44 21.34
CA LEU A 134 -22.10 -1.60 21.33
C LEU A 134 -21.63 -2.94 20.75
N ARG A 135 -22.46 -3.99 20.79
CA ARG A 135 -22.08 -5.32 20.27
C ARG A 135 -21.99 -5.27 18.74
N GLN A 136 -22.86 -4.51 18.08
CA GLN A 136 -22.81 -4.28 16.64
C GLN A 136 -21.57 -3.47 16.22
N VAL A 137 -21.22 -2.43 16.99
CA VAL A 137 -19.96 -1.68 16.80
C VAL A 137 -18.77 -2.64 16.86
N ARG A 138 -18.70 -3.47 17.91
CA ARG A 138 -17.65 -4.47 18.09
C ARG A 138 -17.59 -5.46 16.91
N ALA A 139 -18.74 -5.98 16.49
CA ALA A 139 -18.79 -6.95 15.39
C ALA A 139 -18.25 -6.35 14.08
N ARG A 140 -18.59 -5.10 13.77
CA ARG A 140 -18.09 -4.39 12.59
C ARG A 140 -16.59 -4.11 12.67
N VAL A 141 -16.08 -3.69 13.83
CA VAL A 141 -14.64 -3.47 14.01
C VAL A 141 -13.85 -4.78 13.97
N ASN A 142 -14.38 -5.87 14.53
CA ASN A 142 -13.75 -7.18 14.37
C ASN A 142 -13.72 -7.65 12.90
N LYS A 143 -14.78 -7.35 12.13
CA LYS A 143 -14.80 -7.61 10.68
C LYS A 143 -13.74 -6.77 9.96
N ALA A 144 -13.64 -5.48 10.30
CA ALA A 144 -12.60 -4.58 9.77
C ALA A 144 -11.20 -5.10 10.09
N LYS A 145 -10.94 -5.54 11.33
CA LYS A 145 -9.66 -6.15 11.71
C LYS A 145 -9.33 -7.35 10.83
N LYS A 146 -10.26 -8.29 10.67
CA LYS A 146 -10.04 -9.48 9.82
C LYS A 146 -9.73 -9.11 8.36
N LEU A 147 -10.41 -8.09 7.84
CA LEU A 147 -10.12 -7.56 6.51
C LEU A 147 -8.73 -6.94 6.45
N PHE A 148 -8.36 -6.16 7.46
CA PHE A 148 -7.03 -5.56 7.55
C PHE A 148 -5.92 -6.60 7.67
N ASP A 149 -6.08 -7.63 8.52
CA ASP A 149 -5.10 -8.70 8.68
C ASP A 149 -4.89 -9.44 7.36
N ASN A 150 -5.97 -9.77 6.64
CA ASN A 150 -5.90 -10.38 5.31
C ASN A 150 -5.26 -9.44 4.26
N LEU A 151 -5.58 -8.13 4.31
CA LEU A 151 -4.95 -7.14 3.45
C LEU A 151 -3.43 -7.10 3.68
N PHE A 152 -3.00 -7.11 4.94
CA PHE A 152 -1.59 -7.10 5.31
C PHE A 152 -0.87 -8.32 4.77
N GLU A 153 -1.42 -9.52 4.95
CA GLU A 153 -0.81 -10.76 4.44
C GLU A 153 -0.64 -10.73 2.91
N LYS A 154 -1.66 -10.28 2.18
CA LYS A 154 -1.59 -10.18 0.71
C LYS A 154 -0.62 -9.09 0.25
N PHE A 155 -0.64 -7.95 0.93
CA PHE A 155 0.29 -6.86 0.66
C PHE A 155 1.74 -7.31 0.86
N ASP A 156 2.04 -8.00 1.97
CA ASP A 156 3.40 -8.46 2.30
C ASP A 156 3.94 -9.41 1.23
N GLN A 157 3.11 -10.35 0.78
CA GLN A 157 3.44 -11.27 -0.32
C GLN A 157 3.73 -10.52 -1.63
N GLU A 158 2.84 -9.63 -2.03
CA GLU A 158 2.97 -8.88 -3.28
C GLU A 158 4.18 -7.94 -3.26
N HIS A 159 4.40 -7.25 -2.13
CA HIS A 159 5.55 -6.37 -1.95
C HIS A 159 6.87 -7.15 -1.99
N ASP A 160 6.94 -8.35 -1.39
CA ASP A 160 8.13 -9.20 -1.47
C ASP A 160 8.41 -9.66 -2.91
N MET A 161 7.36 -10.01 -3.67
CA MET A 161 7.49 -10.34 -5.09
C MET A 161 8.12 -9.19 -5.90
N PHE A 162 7.72 -7.94 -5.64
CA PHE A 162 8.37 -6.78 -6.25
C PHE A 162 9.83 -6.63 -5.84
N ARG A 163 10.18 -6.83 -4.57
CA ARG A 163 11.57 -6.77 -4.11
C ARG A 163 12.44 -7.85 -4.74
N LEU A 164 11.90 -9.05 -4.96
CA LEU A 164 12.57 -10.10 -5.71
C LEU A 164 12.77 -9.70 -7.17
N ALA A 165 11.73 -9.18 -7.84
CA ALA A 165 11.85 -8.70 -9.21
C ALA A 165 12.91 -7.60 -9.33
N PHE A 166 12.93 -6.60 -8.44
CA PHE A 166 13.93 -5.52 -8.45
C PHE A 166 15.35 -6.07 -8.27
N LYS A 167 15.52 -7.08 -7.42
CA LYS A 167 16.80 -7.76 -7.22
C LYS A 167 17.26 -8.48 -8.48
N ASP A 168 16.36 -9.12 -9.20
CA ASP A 168 16.68 -9.84 -10.44
C ASP A 168 17.02 -8.86 -11.57
N PHE A 169 16.19 -7.83 -11.77
CA PHE A 169 16.50 -6.71 -12.69
C PHE A 169 17.85 -6.07 -12.42
N ARG A 170 18.21 -5.84 -11.15
CA ARG A 170 19.51 -5.29 -10.76
C ARG A 170 20.68 -6.17 -11.18
N LYS A 171 20.50 -7.50 -11.22
CA LYS A 171 21.56 -8.47 -11.56
C LYS A 171 21.65 -8.76 -13.05
N ASP A 172 20.52 -8.80 -13.72
CA ASP A 172 20.41 -9.35 -15.08
C ASP A 172 20.73 -8.32 -16.18
N ARG A 173 20.94 -7.05 -15.82
CA ARG A 173 21.22 -5.94 -16.76
C ARG A 173 22.45 -5.14 -16.35
N ASP A 174 23.25 -4.73 -17.33
CA ASP A 174 24.30 -3.73 -17.12
C ASP A 174 23.72 -2.32 -17.22
N TRP A 175 23.19 -1.85 -16.10
CA TRP A 175 22.56 -0.54 -15.98
C TRP A 175 23.52 0.65 -16.21
N ASP A 176 24.84 0.47 -16.16
CA ASP A 176 25.77 1.55 -16.56
C ASP A 176 25.87 1.61 -18.09
N GLU A 177 25.96 0.46 -18.76
CA GLU A 177 25.97 0.37 -20.23
C GLU A 177 24.66 0.91 -20.82
N GLU A 178 23.50 0.49 -20.30
CA GLU A 178 22.20 0.98 -20.79
C GLU A 178 22.03 2.51 -20.60
N LEU A 179 22.71 3.13 -19.63
CA LEU A 179 22.72 4.58 -19.43
C LEU A 179 23.64 5.32 -20.44
N HIS A 180 24.68 4.63 -20.93
CA HIS A 180 25.65 5.18 -21.86
C HIS A 180 25.20 5.07 -23.31
N GLU A 181 24.43 4.05 -23.69
CA GLU A 181 23.88 3.88 -25.05
C GLU A 181 22.89 4.99 -25.46
N GLU A 182 22.37 5.76 -24.52
CA GLU A 182 21.44 6.88 -24.78
C GLU A 182 22.08 8.27 -24.85
N ARG A 183 23.37 8.41 -24.50
CA ARG A 183 24.09 9.70 -24.54
C ARG A 183 24.78 9.92 -25.88
#